data_AF-E9IQW2-F1
#
_entry.id   AF-E9IQW2-F1
#
_cell.length_a   1.000
_cell.length_b   1.000
_cell.length_c   1.000
_cell.angle_alpha   90.00
_cell.angle_beta   90.00
_cell.angle_gamma   90.00
#
_symmetry.space_group_name_H-M   'P 1'
#
loop_
_entity.id
_entity.type
_entity.pdbx_description
1 polymer ?
#
loop_
_entity_poly.entity_id
_entity_poly.type
_entity_poly.pdbx_seq_one_letter_code
_entity_poly.pdbx_strand_id
1 'polypeptide(L)' 'MNPTGLIRCIAVSPSGYWVALGQASGFLTILDTRTGLIIASWKGHECEVKSVMAVNNFT' A
#
# COMPACT_ATOMS: atom_id res chain seq x y z
N MET A 1 1.87 9.18 -12.14
CA MET A 1 0.93 9.26 -11.00
C MET A 1 1.67 9.87 -9.83
N ASN A 2 1.14 10.95 -9.26
CA ASN A 2 1.75 11.66 -8.14
C ASN A 2 1.28 11.00 -6.83
N PRO A 3 2.16 10.50 -5.94
CA PRO A 3 1.76 9.91 -4.66
C PRO A 3 1.28 10.95 -3.62
N THR A 4 0.75 12.10 -4.05
CA THR A 4 0.32 13.22 -3.19
C THR A 4 -0.99 13.00 -2.43
N GLY A 5 -1.40 11.75 -2.21
CA GLY A 5 -2.58 11.42 -1.41
C GLY A 5 -2.23 11.27 0.08
N LEU A 6 -3.12 11.72 0.97
CA LEU A 6 -2.98 11.48 2.41
C LEU A 6 -2.95 9.98 2.69
N ILE A 7 -1.87 9.49 3.29
CA ILE A 7 -1.73 8.11 3.72
C ILE A 7 -2.54 7.93 5.01
N ARG A 8 -3.43 6.94 5.04
CA ARG A 8 -4.29 6.61 6.18
C ARG A 8 -3.83 5.37 6.92
N CYS A 9 -3.29 4.40 6.19
CA CYS A 9 -2.79 3.15 6.74
C CYS A 9 -1.62 2.60 5.93
N ILE A 10 -0.80 1.78 6.58
CA ILE A 10 0.39 1.15 6.02
C ILE A 10 0.44 -0.31 6.50
N ALA A 11 0.88 -1.23 5.63
CA ALA A 11 1.26 -2.58 6.02
C ALA A 11 2.61 -2.95 5.40
N VAL A 12 3.52 -3.48 6.24
CA VAL A 12 4.78 -4.06 5.78
C VAL A 12 4.55 -5.52 5.45
N SER A 13 5.08 -5.97 4.31
CA SER A 13 5.05 -7.38 3.95
C SER A 13 5.77 -8.27 4.96
N PRO A 14 5.35 -9.53 5.16
CA PRO A 14 6.06 -10.47 6.03
C PRO A 14 7.53 -10.68 5.64
N SER A 15 7.86 -10.57 4.34
CA SER A 15 9.23 -10.66 3.85
C SER A 15 10.03 -9.36 3.97
N GLY A 16 9.36 -8.24 4.25
CA GLY A 16 9.96 -6.91 4.33
C GLY A 16 10.34 -6.28 2.99
N TYR A 17 10.13 -6.95 1.86
CA TYR A 17 10.54 -6.45 0.53
C TYR A 17 9.58 -5.43 -0.08
N TRP A 18 8.34 -5.39 0.38
CA TRP A 18 7.37 -4.38 -0.05
C TRP A 18 6.55 -3.82 1.10
N VAL A 19 6.03 -2.62 0.89
CA VAL A 19 5.09 -1.92 1.76
C VAL A 19 3.85 -1.55 0.97
N ALA A 20 2.66 -1.81 1.54
CA ALA A 20 1.39 -1.32 1.04
C ALA A 20 0.99 -0.04 1.77
N LEU A 21 0.53 0.95 1.01
CA LEU A 21 0.01 2.22 1.48
C LEU A 21 -1.46 2.35 1.07
N GLY A 22 -2.33 2.61 2.04
CA GLY A 22 -3.74 2.94 1.79
C GLY A 22 -3.97 4.44 1.92
N GLN A 23 -4.61 5.03 0.91
CA GLN A 23 -4.83 6.48 0.83
C GLN A 23 -6.27 6.89 1.13
N ALA A 24 -6.46 8.16 1.52
CA ALA A 24 -7.79 8.76 1.73
C ALA A 24 -8.64 8.81 0.44
N SER A 25 -7.99 8.78 -0.74
CA SER A 25 -8.63 8.76 -2.06
C SER A 25 -9.15 7.38 -2.49
N GLY A 26 -8.85 6.34 -1.70
CA GLY A 26 -9.17 4.94 -2.03
C GLY A 26 -8.12 4.23 -2.89
N PHE A 27 -7.01 4.91 -3.19
CA PHE A 27 -5.87 4.30 -3.85
C PHE A 27 -5.04 3.44 -2.89
N LEU A 28 -4.53 2.34 -3.45
CA LEU A 28 -3.50 1.50 -2.88
C LEU A 28 -2.21 1.74 -3.66
N THR A 29 -1.08 1.81 -2.96
CA THR A 29 0.25 1.88 -3.59
C THR A 29 1.17 0.89 -2.92
N ILE A 30 1.86 0.10 -3.74
CA ILE A 30 2.88 -0.85 -3.29
C ILE A 30 4.24 -0.27 -3.65
N LEU A 31 5.11 -0.15 -2.65
CA LEU A 31 6.48 0.30 -2.80
C LEU A 31 7.45 -0.86 -2.58
N ASP A 32 8.51 -0.90 -3.37
CA ASP A 32 9.70 -1.68 -3.07
C ASP A 32 10.47 -1.00 -1.94
N THR A 33 10.72 -1.71 -0.84
CA THR A 33 11.33 -1.10 0.36
C THR A 33 12.81 -0.76 0.17
N ARG A 34 13.50 -1.45 -0.74
CA ARG A 34 14.94 -1.25 -0.99
C ARG A 34 15.21 -0.03 -1.85
N THR A 35 14.38 0.19 -2.87
CA THR A 35 14.57 1.24 -3.87
C THR A 35 13.67 2.45 -3.64
N GLY A 36 12.60 2.29 -2.85
CA GLY A 36 11.55 3.32 -2.68
C GLY A 36 10.68 3.52 -3.92
N LEU A 37 10.85 2.70 -4.97
CA LEU A 37 10.10 2.83 -6.20
C LEU A 37 8.72 2.20 -6.07
N ILE A 38 7.76 2.77 -6.82
CA ILE A 38 6.41 2.22 -6.92
C ILE A 38 6.46 0.94 -7.75
N ILE A 39 6.09 -0.18 -7.13
CA ILE A 39 5.86 -1.46 -7.81
C ILE A 39 4.50 -1.42 -8.51
N ALA A 40 3.47 -0.94 -7.80
CA ALA A 40 2.11 -0.90 -8.32
C ALA A 40 1.29 0.19 -7.64
N SER A 41 0.28 0.72 -8.35
CA SER A 41 -0.70 1.65 -7.80
C SER A 41 -2.02 1.50 -8.53
N TRP A 42 -3.12 1.42 -7.78
CA TRP A 42 -4.46 1.28 -8.33
C TRP A 42 -5.52 1.79 -7.36
N LYS A 43 -6.72 2.06 -7.88
CA LYS A 43 -7.88 2.39 -7.06
C LYS A 43 -8.53 1.07 -6.59
N GLY A 44 -8.45 0.78 -5.30
CA GLY A 44 -9.06 -0.41 -4.70
C GLY A 44 -10.38 -0.13 -3.99
N HIS A 45 -10.60 1.11 -3.56
CA HIS A 45 -11.82 1.55 -2.89
C HIS A 45 -12.30 2.87 -3.50
N GLU A 46 -13.61 3.13 -3.47
CA GLU A 46 -14.17 4.43 -3.90
C GLU A 46 -13.91 5.56 -2.90
N CYS A 47 -13.67 5.22 -1.64
CA CYS A 47 -13.42 6.13 -0.53
C CYS A 47 -12.16 5.70 0.24
N GLU A 48 -11.88 6.35 1.38
CA GLU A 48 -10.65 6.12 2.15
C GLU A 48 -10.37 4.64 2.47
N VAL A 49 -9.11 4.24 2.28
CA VAL A 49 -8.63 2.94 2.74
C VAL A 49 -8.32 3.05 4.23
N LYS A 50 -9.18 2.48 5.06
CA LYS A 50 -9.08 2.58 6.52
C LYS A 50 -7.99 1.69 7.12
N SER A 51 -7.78 0.52 6.55
CA SER A 51 -6.79 -0.45 7.00
C SER A 51 -6.34 -1.34 5.84
N VAL A 52 -5.10 -1.81 5.93
CA VAL A 52 -4.50 -2.81 5.05
C VAL A 52 -3.79 -3.83 5.90
N MET A 53 -3.75 -5.07 5.43
CA MET A 53 -3.02 -6.16 6.09
C MET A 53 -2.21 -6.91 5.04
N ALA A 54 -0.93 -7.10 5.33
CA ALA A 54 -0.10 -7.99 4.55
C ALA A 54 -0.19 -9.39 5.17
N VAL A 55 -0.79 -10.31 4.42
CA VAL A 55 -0.94 -11.71 4.86
C VAL A 55 0.12 -12.58 4.20
N ASN A 56 0.65 -13.53 4.95
CA ASN A 56 1.37 -14.67 4.38
C ASN A 56 0.39 -15.84 4.21
N ASN A 57 0.56 -16.64 3.16
CA ASN A 57 -0.24 -17.86 2.97
C ASN A 57 0.30 -19.05 3.77
N PHE A 58 1.04 -18.81 4.86
CA PHE A 58 1.48 -19.87 5.75
C PHE A 58 0.46 -20.01 6.89
N THR A 59 -0.55 -20.83 6.59
CA THR A 59 -1.61 -21.42 7.44
C THR A 59 -2.43 -20.47 8.31
#